data_AF-A0A8C5F3G3-F1
#
_entry.id   AF-A0A8C5F3G3-F1
#
_cell.length_a   1.000
_cell.length_b   1.000
_cell.length_c   1.000
_cell.angle_alpha   90.00
_cell.angle_beta   90.00
_cell.angle_gamma   90.00
#
_symmetry.space_group_name_H-M   'P 1'
#
loop_
_entity.id
_entity.type
_entity.pdbx_description
1 polymer ?
#
loop_
_entity_poly.entity_id
_entity_poly.type
_entity_poly.pdbx_seq_one_letter_code
_entity_poly.pdbx_strand_id
1 'polypeptide(L)'
;MKRLLTVVLLTVCAAAPEDLIGKMFTFPQETKTDHVKLITPREEFKAITLCLRSFTNLSRNHGLFSLATPAFSNAFLIFKESASDQIEMNIRNKGISFFGEEYKLNTWQSVCASWDGANGLVQIWIDGKPSARRYCSHGTITGHALIMLGQEQDSYGGGFDPQQSFVGMTTDVHMWDFVLSPFLTVSEGVKMHLRTPVEALCILCGNSKRAVTVKTSWLQKTCHPYREADATSSEIQLPTCYQPADSARTHILLRQD
;
A
#
# COMPACT_ATOMS: atom_id res chain seq x y z
N MET A 1 -34.23 50.40 -3.82
CA MET A 1 -33.53 49.27 -4.46
C MET A 1 -32.91 48.39 -3.39
N LYS A 2 -33.56 47.28 -3.01
CA LYS A 2 -33.01 46.30 -2.05
C LYS A 2 -32.11 45.33 -2.83
N ARG A 3 -30.79 45.36 -2.58
CA ARG A 3 -29.85 44.38 -3.15
C ARG A 3 -29.89 43.13 -2.26
N LEU A 4 -30.48 42.06 -2.76
CA LEU A 4 -30.45 40.76 -2.12
C LEU A 4 -29.08 40.13 -2.39
N LEU A 5 -28.23 40.01 -1.37
CA LEU A 5 -26.98 39.25 -1.46
C LEU A 5 -27.32 37.76 -1.31
N THR A 6 -27.22 37.00 -2.39
CA THR A 6 -27.33 35.54 -2.35
C THR A 6 -25.99 34.97 -1.91
N VAL A 7 -25.89 34.49 -0.68
CA VAL A 7 -24.72 33.74 -0.19
C VAL A 7 -24.86 32.30 -0.65
N VAL A 8 -24.06 31.90 -1.64
CA VAL A 8 -23.92 30.50 -2.05
C VAL A 8 -23.02 29.80 -1.02
N LEU A 9 -23.61 29.03 -0.10
CA LEU A 9 -22.84 28.11 0.73
C LEU A 9 -22.34 26.96 -0.16
N LEU A 10 -21.07 27.01 -0.55
CA LEU A 10 -20.36 25.84 -1.08
C LEU A 10 -20.21 24.83 0.07
N THR A 11 -21.09 23.84 0.12
CA THR A 11 -20.93 22.69 1.00
C THR A 11 -19.72 21.88 0.53
N VAL A 12 -18.55 22.18 1.06
CA VAL A 12 -17.36 21.32 0.92
C VAL A 12 -17.63 20.09 1.77
N CYS A 13 -18.02 18.99 1.13
CA CYS A 13 -18.11 17.69 1.78
C CYS A 13 -16.68 17.22 2.10
N ALA A 14 -16.18 17.59 3.28
CA ALA A 14 -14.94 17.05 3.79
C ALA A 14 -15.21 15.63 4.28
N ALA A 15 -14.86 14.62 3.48
CA ALA A 15 -14.93 13.24 3.91
C ALA A 15 -14.07 13.04 5.18
N ALA A 16 -14.58 12.30 6.16
CA ALA A 16 -13.87 12.03 7.40
C ALA A 16 -12.75 10.99 7.17
N PRO A 17 -11.64 11.06 7.92
CA PRO A 17 -10.65 10.00 7.90
C PRO A 17 -11.21 8.65 8.36
N GLU A 18 -10.95 7.59 7.60
CA GLU A 18 -11.34 6.23 7.91
C GLU A 18 -10.11 5.43 8.37
N ASP A 19 -10.27 4.73 9.49
CA ASP A 19 -9.32 3.71 9.91
C ASP A 19 -9.49 2.48 9.00
N LEU A 20 -8.41 2.09 8.33
CA LEU A 20 -8.37 0.95 7.42
C LEU A 20 -7.87 -0.33 8.09
N ILE A 21 -7.57 -0.31 9.40
CA ILE A 21 -7.19 -1.50 10.15
C ILE A 21 -8.27 -2.57 10.00
N GLY A 22 -7.86 -3.77 9.56
CA GLY A 22 -8.76 -4.91 9.36
C GLY A 22 -9.70 -4.80 8.16
N LYS A 23 -9.49 -3.80 7.28
CA LYS A 23 -10.17 -3.64 5.99
C LYS A 23 -9.20 -3.92 4.86
N MET A 24 -9.73 -4.30 3.71
CA MET A 24 -8.95 -4.55 2.50
C MET A 24 -9.64 -3.94 1.30
N PHE A 25 -8.86 -3.68 0.25
CA PHE A 25 -9.39 -3.36 -1.07
C PHE A 25 -9.48 -4.64 -1.89
N THR A 26 -10.61 -4.81 -2.58
CA THR A 26 -10.84 -5.94 -3.49
C THR A 26 -10.92 -5.42 -4.92
N PHE A 27 -10.10 -5.96 -5.79
CA PHE A 27 -10.09 -5.73 -7.24
C PHE A 27 -10.62 -7.00 -7.92
N PRO A 28 -11.92 -7.08 -8.24
CA PRO A 28 -12.57 -8.35 -8.58
C PRO A 28 -12.30 -8.82 -10.00
N GLN A 29 -11.85 -7.93 -10.90
CA GLN A 29 -11.69 -8.24 -12.31
C GLN A 29 -10.61 -7.36 -12.95
N GLU A 30 -10.13 -7.83 -14.10
CA GLU A 30 -9.19 -7.08 -14.93
C GLU A 30 -9.87 -5.83 -15.50
N THR A 31 -9.32 -4.65 -15.21
CA THR A 31 -9.80 -3.37 -15.76
C THR A 31 -8.64 -2.40 -15.91
N LYS A 32 -8.87 -1.30 -16.64
CA LYS A 32 -8.02 -0.09 -16.61
C LYS A 32 -8.63 1.04 -15.79
N THR A 33 -9.68 0.78 -15.02
CA THR A 33 -10.46 1.82 -14.33
C THR A 33 -10.42 1.66 -12.82
N ASP A 34 -10.33 0.44 -12.33
CA ASP A 34 -10.44 0.15 -10.90
C ASP A 34 -9.09 0.41 -10.25
N HIS A 35 -9.03 1.45 -9.43
CA HIS A 35 -7.83 1.83 -8.68
C HIS A 35 -8.19 2.53 -7.38
N VAL A 36 -7.24 2.47 -6.46
CA VAL A 36 -7.21 3.28 -5.24
C VAL A 36 -6.08 4.29 -5.39
N LYS A 37 -6.40 5.57 -5.28
CA LYS A 37 -5.42 6.66 -5.33
C LYS A 37 -5.06 7.09 -3.91
N LEU A 38 -3.81 6.92 -3.49
CA LEU A 38 -3.32 7.39 -2.20
C LEU A 38 -2.65 8.77 -2.37
N ILE A 39 -3.02 9.73 -1.54
CA ILE A 39 -2.50 11.11 -1.61
C ILE A 39 -1.51 11.35 -0.48
N THR A 40 -0.35 11.91 -0.84
CA THR A 40 0.69 12.33 0.09
C THR A 40 1.10 13.77 -0.22
N PRO A 41 1.32 14.64 0.79
CA PRO A 41 1.84 15.98 0.56
C PRO A 41 3.36 15.98 0.30
N ARG A 42 4.02 14.82 0.31
CA ARG A 42 5.44 14.69 0.04
C ARG A 42 5.71 14.94 -1.45
N GLU A 43 6.62 15.88 -1.72
CA GLU A 43 7.10 16.22 -3.06
C GLU A 43 8.53 15.74 -3.30
N GLU A 44 9.17 15.16 -2.28
CA GLU A 44 10.55 14.69 -2.35
C GLU A 44 10.70 13.39 -1.55
N PHE A 45 11.31 12.38 -2.17
CA PHE A 45 11.70 11.14 -1.52
C PHE A 45 13.18 10.87 -1.79
N LYS A 46 13.98 10.91 -0.73
CA LYS A 46 15.40 10.51 -0.75
C LYS A 46 15.60 9.02 -0.48
N ALA A 47 14.62 8.40 0.16
CA ALA A 47 14.56 6.98 0.40
C ALA A 47 13.08 6.60 0.53
N ILE A 48 12.78 5.32 0.31
CA ILE A 48 11.44 4.76 0.47
C ILE A 48 11.57 3.39 1.13
N THR A 49 10.72 3.10 2.10
CA THR A 49 10.33 1.72 2.43
C THR A 49 8.84 1.60 2.22
N LEU A 50 8.37 0.54 1.58
CA LEU A 50 6.97 0.22 1.40
C LEU A 50 6.74 -1.22 1.83
N CYS A 51 5.65 -1.46 2.54
CA CYS A 51 5.15 -2.78 2.88
C CYS A 51 3.66 -2.85 2.52
N LEU A 52 3.21 -3.96 1.96
CA LEU A 52 1.80 -4.26 1.70
C LEU A 52 1.56 -5.76 1.80
N ARG A 53 0.29 -6.16 1.92
CA ARG A 53 -0.13 -7.55 1.73
C ARG A 53 -0.95 -7.68 0.47
N SER A 54 -0.68 -8.72 -0.31
CA SER A 54 -1.45 -9.08 -1.50
C SER A 54 -1.96 -10.51 -1.42
N PHE A 55 -3.14 -10.76 -1.98
CA PHE A 55 -3.70 -12.08 -2.22
C PHE A 55 -4.23 -12.10 -3.65
N THR A 56 -3.67 -12.97 -4.49
CA THR A 56 -4.05 -13.06 -5.91
C THR A 56 -3.76 -14.46 -6.46
N ASN A 57 -4.47 -14.84 -7.51
CA ASN A 57 -4.19 -16.02 -8.33
C ASN A 57 -3.58 -15.67 -9.69
N LEU A 58 -3.19 -14.42 -9.92
CA LEU A 58 -2.63 -13.97 -11.20
C LEU A 58 -1.24 -14.58 -11.45
N SER A 59 -1.11 -15.30 -12.56
CA SER A 59 0.16 -15.81 -13.11
C SER A 59 0.71 -14.93 -14.25
N ARG A 60 0.07 -13.79 -14.53
CA ARG A 60 0.52 -12.79 -15.50
C ARG A 60 1.19 -11.61 -14.83
N ASN A 61 1.79 -10.75 -15.64
CA ASN A 61 2.36 -9.47 -15.21
C ASN A 61 1.30 -8.59 -14.53
N HIS A 62 1.64 -7.96 -13.40
CA HIS A 62 0.75 -7.00 -12.73
C HIS A 62 1.47 -6.09 -11.71
N GLY A 63 0.96 -4.87 -11.54
CA GLY A 63 1.46 -3.93 -10.52
C GLY A 63 0.88 -4.20 -9.13
N LEU A 64 1.74 -4.40 -8.13
CA LEU A 64 1.31 -4.48 -6.72
C LEU A 64 1.16 -3.09 -6.09
N PHE A 65 2.01 -2.15 -6.49
CA PHE A 65 2.02 -0.76 -6.06
C PHE A 65 2.70 0.11 -7.11
N SER A 66 2.11 1.24 -7.47
CA SER A 66 2.71 2.19 -8.41
C SER A 66 2.73 3.61 -7.83
N LEU A 67 3.91 4.22 -7.77
CA LEU A 67 4.11 5.64 -7.51
C LEU A 67 4.71 6.30 -8.75
N ALA A 68 4.04 7.33 -9.24
CA ALA A 68 4.48 8.16 -10.36
C ALA A 68 4.71 9.61 -9.91
N THR A 69 5.64 10.29 -10.57
CA THR A 69 5.79 11.75 -10.55
C THR A 69 5.74 12.27 -11.99
N PRO A 70 5.63 13.60 -12.21
CA PRO A 70 5.66 14.14 -13.58
C PRO A 70 6.92 13.77 -14.37
N ALA A 71 8.03 13.46 -13.68
CA ALA A 71 9.30 13.09 -14.30
C ALA A 71 9.43 11.57 -14.53
N PHE A 72 8.79 10.74 -13.71
CA PHE A 72 8.96 9.28 -13.73
C PHE A 72 7.60 8.60 -13.56
N SER A 73 7.11 7.93 -14.60
CA SER A 73 5.92 7.09 -14.54
C SER A 73 6.11 5.93 -13.55
N ASN A 74 7.32 5.37 -13.53
CA ASN A 74 7.73 4.28 -12.64
C ASN A 74 8.73 4.85 -11.63
N ALA A 75 8.30 5.86 -10.86
CA ALA A 75 9.15 6.51 -9.87
C ALA A 75 9.51 5.53 -8.74
N PHE A 76 8.53 4.78 -8.23
CA PHE A 76 8.70 3.62 -7.36
C PHE A 76 7.58 2.62 -7.66
N LEU A 77 7.92 1.47 -8.24
CA LEU A 77 6.96 0.44 -8.64
C LEU A 77 7.41 -0.93 -8.14
N ILE A 78 6.48 -1.66 -7.51
CA ILE A 78 6.59 -3.10 -7.24
C ILE A 78 5.74 -3.83 -8.27
N PHE A 79 6.39 -4.56 -9.17
CA PHE A 79 5.74 -5.26 -10.27
C PHE A 79 5.97 -6.76 -10.14
N LYS A 80 4.88 -7.54 -10.19
CA LYS A 80 4.95 -9.00 -10.23
C LYS A 80 5.04 -9.42 -11.69
N GLU A 81 6.12 -10.11 -12.03
CA GLU A 81 6.31 -10.69 -13.35
C GLU A 81 5.56 -12.02 -13.48
N SER A 82 5.25 -12.44 -14.70
CA SER A 82 4.54 -13.69 -15.00
C SER A 82 5.29 -14.95 -14.53
N ALA A 83 6.63 -14.89 -14.47
CA ALA A 83 7.42 -15.92 -13.82
C ALA A 83 7.08 -15.98 -12.32
N SER A 84 6.69 -17.15 -11.80
CA SER A 84 6.11 -17.29 -10.45
C SER A 84 6.93 -16.62 -9.35
N ASP A 85 8.26 -16.67 -9.47
CA ASP A 85 9.18 -16.31 -8.39
C ASP A 85 9.99 -15.04 -8.70
N GLN A 86 9.45 -14.15 -9.54
CA GLN A 86 10.08 -12.91 -9.96
C GLN A 86 9.28 -11.67 -9.56
N ILE A 87 9.97 -10.73 -8.91
CA ILE A 87 9.49 -9.38 -8.59
C ILE A 87 10.43 -8.40 -9.27
N GLU A 88 9.89 -7.47 -10.05
CA GLU A 88 10.64 -6.35 -10.60
C GLU A 88 10.38 -5.10 -9.75
N MET A 89 11.48 -4.45 -9.36
CA MET A 89 11.46 -3.14 -8.76
C MET A 89 11.86 -2.11 -9.80
N ASN A 90 11.02 -1.09 -9.99
CA ASN A 90 11.35 0.05 -10.84
C ASN A 90 11.55 1.31 -9.99
N ILE A 91 12.70 1.95 -10.16
CA ILE A 91 13.06 3.19 -9.46
C ILE A 91 13.52 4.22 -10.47
N ARG A 92 12.81 5.35 -10.57
CA ARG A 92 13.09 6.42 -11.55
C ARG A 92 13.16 5.90 -13.00
N ASN A 93 12.19 5.06 -13.40
CA ASN A 93 12.12 4.40 -14.71
C ASN A 93 13.30 3.46 -15.03
N LYS A 94 14.00 2.94 -14.01
CA LYS A 94 15.01 1.90 -14.15
C LYS A 94 14.55 0.64 -13.42
N GLY A 95 14.53 -0.48 -14.13
CA GLY A 95 14.08 -1.77 -13.61
C GLY A 95 15.23 -2.62 -13.06
N ILE A 96 14.95 -3.37 -12.00
CA ILE A 96 15.79 -4.47 -11.50
C ILE A 96 14.92 -5.62 -11.01
N SER A 97 15.22 -6.83 -11.48
CA SER A 97 14.49 -8.03 -11.09
C SER A 97 15.16 -8.79 -9.95
N PHE A 98 14.33 -9.34 -9.06
CA PHE A 98 14.70 -10.28 -8.01
C PHE A 98 14.09 -11.64 -8.35
N PHE A 99 14.84 -12.71 -8.12
CA PHE A 99 14.51 -14.07 -8.56
C PHE A 99 14.58 -15.05 -7.40
N GLY A 100 13.78 -16.12 -7.49
CA GLY A 100 13.73 -17.15 -6.45
C GLY A 100 13.01 -16.67 -5.19
N GLU A 101 12.17 -15.65 -5.35
CA GLU A 101 11.34 -15.12 -4.28
C GLU A 101 10.12 -16.04 -4.13
N GLU A 102 9.86 -16.59 -2.94
CA GLU A 102 8.81 -17.58 -2.70
C GLU A 102 7.38 -16.98 -2.72
N TYR A 103 7.04 -16.16 -3.72
CA TYR A 103 5.73 -15.52 -3.85
C TYR A 103 4.66 -16.54 -4.28
N LYS A 104 3.77 -16.91 -3.36
CA LYS A 104 2.76 -17.95 -3.58
C LYS A 104 1.41 -17.38 -3.98
N LEU A 105 0.82 -17.94 -5.04
CA LEU A 105 -0.54 -17.63 -5.47
C LEU A 105 -1.58 -18.18 -4.47
N ASN A 106 -2.75 -17.56 -4.41
CA ASN A 106 -3.86 -17.92 -3.50
C ASN A 106 -3.48 -17.97 -2.01
N THR A 107 -2.45 -17.21 -1.62
CA THR A 107 -2.02 -17.07 -0.24
C THR A 107 -1.79 -15.59 0.03
N TRP A 108 -2.08 -15.14 1.26
CA TRP A 108 -1.67 -13.79 1.66
C TRP A 108 -0.15 -13.74 1.71
N GLN A 109 0.43 -12.87 0.90
CA GLN A 109 1.86 -12.61 0.85
C GLN A 109 2.13 -11.20 1.35
N SER A 110 3.01 -11.08 2.33
CA SER A 110 3.59 -9.79 2.69
C SER A 110 4.70 -9.46 1.71
N VAL A 111 4.63 -8.30 1.07
CA VAL A 111 5.67 -7.77 0.19
C VAL A 111 6.16 -6.45 0.76
N CYS A 112 7.44 -6.40 1.13
CA CYS A 112 8.12 -5.15 1.45
C CYS A 112 9.24 -4.87 0.45
N ALA A 113 9.48 -3.60 0.16
CA ALA A 113 10.61 -3.15 -0.64
C ALA A 113 11.18 -1.86 -0.05
N SER A 114 12.49 -1.71 -0.09
CA SER A 114 13.16 -0.46 0.25
C SER A 114 14.08 0.00 -0.87
N TRP A 115 14.27 1.31 -0.93
CA TRP A 115 15.22 1.98 -1.80
C TRP A 115 15.87 3.15 -1.05
N ASP A 116 17.19 3.28 -1.19
CA ASP A 116 17.96 4.42 -0.67
C ASP A 116 18.55 5.22 -1.84
N GLY A 117 18.09 6.45 -2.03
CA GLY A 117 18.56 7.32 -3.09
C GLY A 117 20.00 7.80 -2.93
N ALA A 118 20.59 7.71 -1.73
CA ALA A 118 21.97 8.13 -1.52
C ALA A 118 22.97 7.15 -2.16
N ASN A 119 22.68 5.84 -2.11
CA ASN A 119 23.57 4.78 -2.62
C ASN A 119 22.93 3.96 -3.76
N GLY A 120 21.65 4.16 -4.04
CA GLY A 120 20.87 3.49 -5.07
C GLY A 120 20.53 2.03 -4.80
N LEU A 121 20.68 1.57 -3.55
CA LEU A 121 20.42 0.18 -3.18
C LEU A 121 18.92 -0.06 -3.00
N VAL A 122 18.47 -1.20 -3.50
CA VAL A 122 17.12 -1.75 -3.38
C VAL A 122 17.20 -3.12 -2.72
N GLN A 123 16.21 -3.44 -1.89
CA GLN A 123 16.03 -4.76 -1.29
C GLN A 123 14.55 -5.05 -1.17
N ILE A 124 14.16 -6.32 -1.31
CA ILE A 124 12.79 -6.76 -1.10
C ILE A 124 12.71 -7.83 0.00
N TRP A 125 11.51 -7.99 0.55
CA TRP A 125 11.18 -9.04 1.50
C TRP A 125 9.84 -9.66 1.14
N ILE A 126 9.80 -10.98 1.04
CA ILE A 126 8.57 -11.76 0.90
C ILE A 126 8.35 -12.53 2.20
N ASP A 127 7.21 -12.30 2.85
CA ASP A 127 6.88 -12.88 4.18
C ASP A 127 8.00 -12.69 5.21
N GLY A 128 8.65 -11.53 5.17
CA GLY A 128 9.76 -11.17 6.06
C GLY A 128 11.10 -11.82 5.70
N LYS A 129 11.19 -12.65 4.65
CA LYS A 129 12.46 -13.20 4.16
C LYS A 129 13.15 -12.19 3.24
N PRO A 130 14.39 -11.74 3.54
CA PRO A 130 15.09 -10.74 2.73
C PRO A 130 15.68 -11.33 1.45
N SER A 131 15.65 -10.54 0.38
CA SER A 131 16.50 -10.74 -0.80
C SER A 131 17.92 -10.23 -0.57
N ALA A 132 18.83 -10.49 -1.51
CA ALA A 132 20.09 -9.75 -1.60
C ALA A 132 19.82 -8.26 -1.91
N ARG A 133 20.70 -7.37 -1.44
CA ARG A 133 20.67 -5.95 -1.83
C ARG A 133 21.24 -5.78 -3.23
N ARG A 134 20.59 -4.99 -4.08
CA ARG A 134 21.04 -4.72 -5.44
C ARG A 134 20.97 -3.23 -5.77
N TYR A 135 21.91 -2.74 -6.57
CA TYR A 135 21.87 -1.37 -7.07
C TYR A 135 20.86 -1.23 -8.22
N CYS A 136 20.03 -0.19 -8.20
CA CYS A 136 19.10 0.14 -9.29
C CYS A 136 19.41 1.55 -9.85
N SER A 137 19.13 2.59 -9.06
CA SER A 137 19.41 3.98 -9.41
C SER A 137 19.58 4.81 -8.14
N HIS A 138 20.55 5.73 -8.14
CA HIS A 138 20.74 6.73 -7.08
C HIS A 138 20.03 8.03 -7.45
N GLY A 139 19.91 8.98 -6.51
CA GLY A 139 19.30 10.29 -6.68
C GLY A 139 17.95 10.42 -5.97
N THR A 140 17.26 11.53 -6.19
CA THR A 140 16.03 11.86 -5.47
C THR A 140 14.82 11.72 -6.39
N ILE A 141 13.71 11.17 -5.88
CA ILE A 141 12.42 11.23 -6.57
C ILE A 141 11.76 12.55 -6.17
N THR A 142 11.54 13.43 -7.15
CA THR A 142 10.97 14.77 -6.94
C THR A 142 9.65 14.94 -7.68
N GLY A 143 8.85 15.90 -7.19
CA GLY A 143 7.54 16.25 -7.71
C GLY A 143 6.41 15.62 -6.92
N HIS A 144 5.19 16.14 -7.12
CA HIS A 144 3.99 15.62 -6.46
C HIS A 144 3.77 14.15 -6.84
N ALA A 145 3.85 13.25 -5.85
CA ALA A 145 3.63 11.83 -6.09
C ALA A 145 2.15 11.49 -6.26
N LEU A 146 1.84 10.67 -7.26
CA LEU A 146 0.55 9.98 -7.39
C LEU A 146 0.76 8.49 -7.17
N ILE A 147 0.13 7.98 -6.13
CA ILE A 147 0.23 6.58 -5.73
C ILE A 147 -1.07 5.88 -6.12
N MET A 148 -0.94 4.75 -6.81
CA MET A 148 -2.03 3.91 -7.26
C MET A 148 -1.85 2.47 -6.75
N LEU A 149 -2.94 1.91 -6.23
CA LEU A 149 -3.13 0.46 -6.08
C LEU A 149 -4.12 -0.01 -7.15
N GLY A 150 -3.95 -1.24 -7.62
CA GLY A 150 -4.81 -1.83 -8.66
C GLY A 150 -4.28 -1.65 -10.08
N GLN A 151 -3.41 -0.66 -10.31
CA GLN A 151 -2.91 -0.30 -11.64
C GLN A 151 -1.41 0.03 -11.62
N GLU A 152 -0.74 -0.29 -12.72
CA GLU A 152 0.59 0.19 -13.10
C GLU A 152 0.43 1.50 -13.91
N GLN A 153 1.28 2.51 -13.70
CA GLN A 153 1.17 3.82 -14.34
C GLN A 153 2.21 3.98 -15.46
N ASP A 154 1.80 3.91 -16.73
CA ASP A 154 2.66 4.29 -17.87
C ASP A 154 2.77 5.82 -18.07
N SER A 155 1.97 6.60 -17.35
CA SER A 155 2.05 8.07 -17.35
C SER A 155 1.59 8.61 -16.00
N TYR A 156 1.92 9.88 -15.72
CA TYR A 156 1.56 10.50 -14.45
C TYR A 156 0.04 10.52 -14.20
N GLY A 157 -0.44 9.63 -13.33
CA GLY A 157 -1.86 9.47 -12.99
C GLY A 157 -2.70 8.69 -14.01
N GLY A 158 -2.10 7.97 -14.97
CA GLY A 158 -2.83 7.25 -16.00
C GLY A 158 -1.95 6.33 -16.84
N GLY A 159 -2.36 6.06 -18.08
CA GLY A 159 -1.66 5.12 -18.97
C GLY A 159 -1.93 3.65 -18.64
N PHE A 160 -2.97 3.37 -17.85
CA PHE A 160 -3.27 2.04 -17.34
C PHE A 160 -3.49 1.00 -18.45
N ASP A 161 -2.71 -0.09 -18.42
CA ASP A 161 -2.93 -1.29 -19.21
C ASP A 161 -3.72 -2.35 -18.40
N PRO A 162 -4.91 -2.78 -18.85
CA PRO A 162 -5.65 -3.87 -18.21
C PRO A 162 -4.80 -5.13 -17.96
N GLN A 163 -3.90 -5.48 -18.89
CA GLN A 163 -3.06 -6.69 -18.76
C GLN A 163 -2.03 -6.60 -17.63
N GLN A 164 -1.81 -5.40 -17.08
CA GLN A 164 -0.95 -5.12 -15.93
C GLN A 164 -1.73 -4.79 -14.66
N SER A 165 -3.07 -4.77 -14.73
CA SER A 165 -3.92 -4.49 -13.57
C SER A 165 -3.85 -5.62 -12.54
N PHE A 166 -3.94 -5.26 -11.26
CA PHE A 166 -4.03 -6.23 -10.17
C PHE A 166 -5.47 -6.71 -10.00
N VAL A 167 -5.63 -8.02 -9.88
CA VAL A 167 -6.89 -8.71 -9.57
C VAL A 167 -6.66 -9.54 -8.33
N GLY A 168 -7.44 -9.29 -7.28
CA GLY A 168 -7.23 -9.89 -5.97
C GLY A 168 -7.58 -8.95 -4.82
N MET A 169 -6.95 -9.17 -3.68
CA MET A 169 -7.16 -8.39 -2.46
C MET A 169 -5.84 -7.79 -1.99
N THR A 170 -5.86 -6.56 -1.50
CA THR A 170 -4.70 -5.88 -0.90
C THR A 170 -5.07 -5.18 0.41
N THR A 171 -4.17 -5.23 1.39
CA THR A 171 -4.34 -4.65 2.72
C THR A 171 -2.99 -4.23 3.30
N ASP A 172 -3.03 -3.55 4.45
CA ASP A 172 -1.86 -3.23 5.28
C ASP A 172 -0.76 -2.47 4.50
N VAL A 173 -1.18 -1.49 3.70
CA VAL A 173 -0.25 -0.69 2.87
C VAL A 173 0.38 0.41 3.72
N HIS A 174 1.67 0.26 4.03
CA HIS A 174 2.46 1.19 4.82
C HIS A 174 3.69 1.66 4.04
N MET A 175 4.00 2.96 4.10
CA MET A 175 5.13 3.56 3.39
C MET A 175 5.88 4.53 4.29
N TRP A 176 7.21 4.59 4.20
CA TRP A 176 8.11 5.48 4.94
C TRP A 176 9.06 6.20 3.97
N ASP A 177 9.56 7.40 4.30
CA ASP A 177 10.52 8.21 3.51
C ASP A 177 11.98 7.93 3.90
N PHE A 178 12.20 6.82 4.59
CA PHE A 178 13.50 6.36 5.02
C PHE A 178 13.57 4.84 4.88
N VAL A 179 14.79 4.31 4.88
CA VAL A 179 15.01 2.87 4.89
C VAL A 179 14.81 2.36 6.32
N LEU A 180 13.82 1.48 6.52
CA LEU A 180 13.66 0.77 7.79
C LEU A 180 14.89 -0.12 8.04
N SER A 181 15.26 -0.28 9.31
CA SER A 181 16.30 -1.24 9.67
C SER A 181 15.83 -2.66 9.30
N PRO A 182 16.74 -3.61 9.01
CA PRO A 182 16.34 -4.97 8.66
C PRO A 182 15.40 -5.60 9.69
N PHE A 183 15.65 -5.36 10.99
CA PHE A 183 14.76 -5.83 12.06
C PHE A 183 13.35 -5.24 11.93
N LEU A 184 13.24 -3.93 11.70
CA LEU A 184 11.94 -3.27 11.54
C LEU A 184 11.23 -3.74 10.27
N THR A 185 11.91 -3.85 9.13
CA THR A 185 11.31 -4.33 7.87
C THR A 185 10.80 -5.76 7.99
N VAL A 186 11.58 -6.66 8.60
CA VAL A 186 11.15 -8.03 8.88
C VAL A 186 9.98 -8.02 9.85
N SER A 187 10.05 -7.19 10.90
CA SER A 187 8.96 -7.09 11.88
C SER A 187 7.67 -6.57 11.25
N GLU A 188 7.71 -5.56 10.38
CA GLU A 188 6.53 -5.09 9.65
C GLU A 188 6.01 -6.17 8.70
N GLY A 189 6.90 -6.79 7.92
CA GLY A 189 6.56 -7.91 7.03
C GLY A 189 5.82 -9.05 7.75
N VAL A 190 6.34 -9.46 8.90
CA VAL A 190 5.78 -10.55 9.71
C VAL A 190 4.60 -10.09 10.56
N LYS A 191 4.63 -8.90 11.16
CA LYS A 191 3.54 -8.39 12.01
C LYS A 191 2.32 -8.00 11.22
N MET A 192 2.47 -7.67 9.94
CA MET A 192 1.35 -7.60 9.01
C MET A 192 0.55 -8.91 9.03
N HIS A 193 1.18 -10.08 9.25
CA HIS A 193 0.48 -11.34 9.52
C HIS A 193 -0.21 -11.37 10.91
N LEU A 194 0.39 -10.76 11.94
CA LEU A 194 -0.02 -10.83 13.35
C LEU A 194 -0.78 -9.59 13.90
N ARG A 195 -1.18 -8.63 13.06
CA ARG A 195 -1.97 -7.41 13.41
C ARG A 195 -1.39 -6.53 14.52
N THR A 196 -0.08 -6.55 14.80
CA THR A 196 0.53 -5.68 15.82
C THR A 196 1.27 -4.51 15.17
N PRO A 197 0.97 -3.23 15.52
CA PRO A 197 1.72 -2.11 14.96
C PRO A 197 3.16 -2.08 15.49
N VAL A 198 4.10 -1.63 14.65
CA VAL A 198 5.39 -1.09 15.11
C VAL A 198 5.27 0.43 15.15
N GLU A 199 5.85 1.07 16.17
CA GLU A 199 5.78 2.52 16.40
C GLU A 199 6.68 3.33 15.44
N ALA A 200 6.50 3.16 14.13
CA ALA A 200 7.19 3.96 13.12
C ALA A 200 6.18 4.89 12.41
N LEU A 201 6.56 6.17 12.23
CA LEU A 201 5.74 7.14 11.51
C LEU A 201 5.66 6.78 10.02
N CYS A 202 4.68 5.95 9.65
CA CYS A 202 4.34 5.69 8.28
C CYS A 202 3.86 7.00 7.64
N ILE A 203 4.36 7.34 6.45
CA ILE A 203 3.87 8.43 5.62
C ILE A 203 2.38 8.20 5.44
N LEU A 204 1.94 7.07 4.91
CA LEU A 204 0.51 6.85 4.72
C LEU A 204 -0.29 6.94 6.03
N CYS A 205 0.30 6.56 7.17
CA CYS A 205 -0.34 6.54 8.48
C CYS A 205 0.19 7.60 9.47
N GLY A 206 0.59 8.80 9.04
CA GLY A 206 1.22 9.81 9.93
C GLY A 206 0.45 11.13 10.04
N ASN A 207 -0.02 11.46 11.27
CA ASN A 207 -0.66 12.67 11.87
C ASN A 207 -1.31 13.77 11.00
N SER A 208 -1.58 13.51 9.74
CA SER A 208 -2.21 14.42 8.80
C SER A 208 -3.29 13.64 8.07
N LYS A 209 -4.50 14.20 8.08
CA LYS A 209 -5.66 13.76 7.31
C LYS A 209 -5.21 13.51 5.86
N ARG A 210 -5.09 12.26 5.40
CA ARG A 210 -4.55 11.93 4.05
C ARG A 210 -5.55 11.28 3.13
N ALA A 211 -5.88 11.87 1.98
CA ALA A 211 -6.96 11.38 1.12
C ALA A 211 -6.61 10.14 0.29
N VAL A 212 -7.51 9.17 0.30
CA VAL A 212 -7.53 7.93 -0.46
C VAL A 212 -8.71 8.09 -1.41
N THR A 213 -8.51 8.50 -2.64
CA THR A 213 -9.63 8.50 -3.58
C THR A 213 -9.87 7.06 -4.04
N VAL A 214 -11.03 6.48 -3.74
CA VAL A 214 -11.42 5.17 -4.28
C VAL A 214 -12.39 5.44 -5.41
N LYS A 215 -12.01 5.09 -6.63
CA LYS A 215 -12.84 5.32 -7.82
C LYS A 215 -13.91 4.23 -8.03
N THR A 216 -14.01 3.28 -7.09
CA THR A 216 -14.91 2.12 -7.16
C THR A 216 -15.52 1.80 -5.79
N SER A 217 -16.69 1.18 -5.75
CA SER A 217 -17.46 0.92 -4.53
C SER A 217 -16.98 -0.30 -3.71
N TRP A 218 -15.75 -0.80 -3.93
CA TRP A 218 -15.30 -2.12 -3.47
C TRP A 218 -14.43 -2.12 -2.20
N LEU A 219 -14.64 -1.17 -1.28
CA LEU A 219 -14.10 -1.26 0.07
C LEU A 219 -14.96 -2.25 0.88
N GLN A 220 -14.48 -3.49 1.06
CA GLN A 220 -15.15 -4.44 1.94
C GLN A 220 -14.82 -4.15 3.40
N LYS A 221 -15.87 -4.00 4.22
CA LYS A 221 -15.76 -3.89 5.68
C LYS A 221 -15.62 -5.29 6.26
N THR A 222 -14.48 -5.52 6.93
CA THR A 222 -14.13 -6.63 7.83
C THR A 222 -13.87 -8.02 7.23
N CYS A 223 -12.67 -8.55 7.50
CA CYS A 223 -12.39 -9.99 7.56
C CYS A 223 -11.93 -10.38 8.98
N HIS A 224 -12.68 -11.28 9.62
CA HIS A 224 -12.16 -12.05 10.75
C HIS A 224 -11.19 -13.12 10.23
N PRO A 225 -10.06 -13.40 10.91
CA PRO A 225 -9.25 -14.55 10.58
C PRO A 225 -10.03 -15.83 10.88
N TYR A 226 -9.95 -16.79 9.97
CA TYR A 226 -10.28 -18.19 10.24
C TYR A 226 -9.44 -18.63 11.45
N ARG A 227 -10.09 -18.91 12.60
CA ARG A 227 -9.45 -19.67 13.69
C ARG A 227 -9.46 -21.13 13.25
N GLU A 228 -8.29 -21.75 13.13
CA GLU A 228 -8.23 -23.19 13.26
C GLU A 228 -8.79 -23.54 14.64
N ALA A 229 -9.84 -24.36 14.63
CA ALA A 229 -10.45 -24.86 15.84
C ALA A 229 -9.53 -25.92 16.43
N ASP A 230 -8.79 -25.56 17.47
CA ASP A 230 -8.25 -26.57 18.38
C ASP A 230 -9.42 -27.25 19.07
N ALA A 231 -9.45 -28.57 18.94
CA ALA A 231 -10.40 -29.43 19.60
C ALA A 231 -10.20 -29.37 21.12
N THR A 232 -11.33 -29.48 21.83
CA THR A 232 -11.52 -29.82 23.26
C THR A 232 -11.76 -28.68 24.25
N SER A 233 -12.76 -28.98 25.10
CA SER A 233 -13.23 -28.28 26.30
C SER A 233 -14.38 -27.27 26.16
N SER A 234 -15.49 -27.71 26.72
CA SER A 234 -16.71 -26.99 27.06
C SER A 234 -16.48 -26.12 28.30
N GLU A 235 -16.56 -24.79 28.18
CA GLU A 235 -17.10 -23.92 29.21
C GLU A 235 -17.24 -22.48 28.72
N ILE A 236 -18.44 -21.93 28.90
CA ILE A 236 -18.77 -20.52 28.65
C ILE A 236 -18.36 -19.74 29.89
N GLN A 237 -17.35 -18.88 29.77
CA GLN A 237 -17.13 -17.75 30.67
C GLN A 237 -16.73 -16.50 29.86
N LEU A 238 -17.58 -15.48 29.91
CA LEU A 238 -17.23 -14.12 29.50
C LEU A 238 -16.30 -13.51 30.57
N PRO A 239 -15.24 -12.78 30.17
CA PRO A 239 -14.94 -11.56 30.91
C PRO A 239 -14.64 -10.36 29.99
N THR A 240 -15.40 -9.30 30.25
CA THR A 240 -15.00 -7.88 30.37
C THR A 240 -13.83 -7.39 29.51
N CYS A 241 -14.15 -6.52 28.55
CA CYS A 241 -13.19 -5.67 27.86
C CYS A 241 -12.47 -4.75 28.87
N TYR A 242 -11.20 -5.05 29.13
CA TYR A 242 -10.27 -4.10 29.73
C TYR A 242 -9.71 -3.21 28.61
N GLN A 243 -10.01 -1.91 28.63
CA GLN A 243 -9.33 -0.93 27.79
C GLN A 243 -8.03 -0.49 28.46
N PRO A 244 -6.88 -0.53 27.78
CA PRO A 244 -5.78 0.36 28.09
C PRO A 244 -5.91 1.65 27.27
N ALA A 245 -5.51 2.73 27.92
CA ALA A 245 -5.62 4.12 27.51
C ALA A 245 -4.89 4.48 26.21
N ASP A 246 -5.44 5.51 25.56
CA ASP A 246 -4.85 6.43 24.59
C ASP A 246 -3.41 6.13 24.13
N SER A 247 -3.32 5.48 22.96
CA SER A 247 -2.15 5.52 22.10
C SER A 247 -2.58 6.11 20.76
N ALA A 248 -1.81 7.10 20.29
CA ALA A 248 -2.11 8.00 19.19
C ALA A 248 -2.60 7.26 17.93
N ARG A 249 -3.86 7.47 17.57
CA ARG A 249 -4.49 6.89 16.39
C ARG A 249 -4.26 7.80 15.18
N THR A 250 -3.72 7.24 14.11
CA THR A 250 -3.57 7.96 12.85
C THR A 250 -4.65 7.61 11.83
N HIS A 251 -4.99 8.58 11.00
CA HIS A 251 -6.25 8.73 10.30
C HIS A 251 -6.01 9.11 8.82
N ILE A 252 -6.57 8.33 7.88
CA ILE A 252 -6.43 8.51 6.42
C ILE A 252 -7.82 8.87 5.83
N LEU A 253 -7.99 10.05 5.21
CA LEU A 253 -9.19 10.50 4.44
C LEU A 253 -9.49 9.52 3.28
N LEU A 254 -10.75 9.38 2.86
CA LEU A 254 -11.14 8.77 1.57
C LEU A 254 -11.92 9.80 0.73
N ARG A 255 -11.70 9.91 -0.59
CA ARG A 255 -12.54 10.72 -1.49
C ARG A 255 -13.31 9.78 -2.42
N GLN A 256 -14.61 9.95 -2.53
CA GLN A 256 -15.40 9.33 -3.59
C GLN A 256 -15.59 10.40 -4.66
N ASP A 257 -15.20 10.09 -5.90
CA ASP A 257 -15.56 10.88 -7.08
C ASP A 257 -16.82 10.30 -7.72
#